data_AF-A0A927FHB6-F1
#
_entry.id   AF-A0A927FHB6-F1
#
_cell.length_a   1.000
_cell.length_b   1.000
_cell.length_c   1.000
_cell.angle_alpha   90.00
_cell.angle_beta   90.00
_cell.angle_gamma   90.00
#
_symmetry.space_group_name_H-M   'P 1'
#
loop_
_entity.id
_entity.type
_entity.pdbx_description
1 polymer ?
#
loop_
_entity_poly.entity_id
_entity_poly.type
_entity_poly.pdbx_seq_one_letter_code
_entity_poly.pdbx_strand_id
1 'polypeptide(L)'
;MSDRNAPLVSAAELEALIAKLGADAEAPIDTWTPLRFWYLGLIVASYVVALLLAPQVLANHLSTDPQEVIRLERFLYFRGWFLFIVLGLGLYSYLRGWYTAIVFSAFLVLGVVNLMFDLFTVYPEKLANPTPLFTVLMVLRLLALWSVYLTVRNVSRLPDVKDRANILLPFRPSDRL
;
A
#
# COMPACT_ATOMS: atom_id res chain seq x y z
N MET A 1 -9.50 45.02 1.12
CA MET A 1 -9.43 44.18 2.33
C MET A 1 -9.69 42.74 1.92
N SER A 2 -8.72 41.86 2.18
CA SER A 2 -8.78 40.39 2.20
C SER A 2 -9.14 39.61 0.92
N ASP A 3 -8.14 39.41 0.04
CA ASP A 3 -8.00 38.15 -0.74
C ASP A 3 -6.78 37.35 -0.24
N ARG A 4 -6.43 37.48 1.04
CA ARG A 4 -5.30 36.77 1.67
C ARG A 4 -5.57 35.29 1.96
N ASN A 5 -6.77 34.79 1.65
CA ASN A 5 -7.23 33.44 1.98
C ASN A 5 -7.59 32.57 0.76
N ALA A 6 -7.41 33.07 -0.47
CA ALA A 6 -7.54 32.21 -1.64
C ALA A 6 -6.32 31.29 -1.71
N PRO A 7 -6.49 29.95 -1.78
CA PRO A 7 -5.36 29.04 -1.93
C PRO A 7 -4.61 29.41 -3.22
N LEU A 8 -3.27 29.51 -3.13
CA LEU A 8 -2.38 29.88 -4.25
C LEU A 8 -2.51 28.95 -5.47
N VAL A 9 -3.06 27.76 -5.27
CA VAL A 9 -3.26 26.71 -6.26
C VAL A 9 -4.60 26.06 -5.98
N SER A 10 -5.47 25.96 -6.98
CA SER A 10 -6.73 25.22 -6.86
C SER A 10 -6.47 23.72 -6.70
N ALA A 11 -7.42 22.97 -6.12
CA ALA A 11 -7.27 21.51 -5.98
C ALA A 11 -7.00 20.82 -7.34
N ALA A 12 -7.61 21.33 -8.41
CA ALA A 12 -7.42 20.83 -9.78
C ALA A 12 -6.02 21.13 -10.32
N GLU A 13 -5.47 22.32 -10.07
CA GLU A 13 -4.10 22.68 -10.48
C GLU A 13 -3.05 21.89 -9.69
N LEU A 14 -3.30 21.62 -8.41
CA LEU A 14 -2.44 20.77 -7.60
C LEU A 14 -2.39 19.34 -8.17
N GLU A 15 -3.54 18.76 -8.51
CA GLU A 15 -3.60 17.44 -9.15
C GLU A 15 -2.89 17.44 -10.52
N ALA A 16 -3.05 18.50 -11.32
CA ALA A 16 -2.36 18.63 -12.61
C ALA A 16 -0.83 18.73 -12.46
N LEU A 17 -0.34 19.45 -11.45
CA LEU A 17 1.09 19.56 -11.15
C LEU A 17 1.65 18.21 -10.65
N ILE A 18 0.90 17.51 -9.81
CA ILE A 18 1.26 16.18 -9.30
C ILE A 18 1.27 15.13 -10.42
N ALA A 19 0.28 15.16 -11.33
CA ALA A 19 0.19 14.23 -12.44
C ALA A 19 1.38 14.37 -13.42
N LYS A 20 1.96 15.58 -13.51
CA LYS A 20 3.17 15.85 -14.30
C LYS A 20 4.47 15.44 -13.62
N LEU A 21 4.45 15.05 -12.34
CA LEU A 21 5.65 14.63 -11.61
C LEU A 21 6.14 13.28 -12.18
N GLY A 22 7.14 13.31 -13.06
CA GLY A 22 7.74 12.12 -13.69
C GLY A 22 7.11 11.69 -15.02
N ALA A 23 6.42 12.58 -15.74
CA ALA A 23 5.81 12.26 -17.02
C ALA A 23 6.75 12.48 -18.21
N ASP A 24 7.11 11.39 -18.90
CA ASP A 24 7.26 11.44 -20.36
C ASP A 24 5.84 11.45 -20.93
N ALA A 25 5.41 12.57 -21.53
CA ALA A 25 4.04 12.76 -22.01
C ALA A 25 3.61 11.76 -23.10
N GLU A 26 4.57 11.03 -23.69
CA GLU A 26 4.37 10.04 -24.74
C GLU A 26 4.44 8.59 -24.25
N ALA A 27 4.66 8.36 -22.94
CA ALA A 27 4.76 7.00 -22.42
C ALA A 27 3.38 6.29 -22.39
N PRO A 28 3.29 5.01 -22.81
CA PRO A 28 2.00 4.31 -22.92
C PRO A 28 1.34 4.09 -21.56
N ILE A 29 0.00 4.06 -21.51
CA ILE A 29 -0.78 3.83 -20.29
C ILE A 29 -0.37 2.49 -19.63
N ASP A 30 -0.27 2.48 -18.30
CA ASP A 30 0.06 1.29 -17.52
C ASP A 30 -1.19 0.44 -17.24
N THR A 31 -1.48 -0.45 -18.19
CA THR A 31 -2.64 -1.37 -18.16
C THR A 31 -2.54 -2.46 -17.08
N TRP A 32 -1.36 -2.68 -16.50
CA TRP A 32 -1.14 -3.69 -15.44
C TRP A 32 -1.43 -3.15 -14.03
N THR A 33 -1.65 -1.84 -13.90
CA THR A 33 -1.93 -1.20 -12.61
C THR A 33 -3.14 -1.75 -11.87
N PRO A 34 -4.30 -1.98 -12.52
CA PRO A 34 -5.48 -2.57 -11.87
C PRO A 34 -5.18 -3.93 -11.24
N LEU A 35 -4.52 -4.82 -11.98
CA LEU A 35 -4.17 -6.15 -11.49
C LEU A 35 -3.25 -6.06 -10.25
N ARG A 36 -2.19 -5.23 -10.32
CA ARG A 36 -1.27 -5.02 -9.20
C ARG A 36 -1.97 -4.43 -7.98
N PHE A 37 -2.87 -3.48 -8.20
CA PHE A 37 -3.64 -2.85 -7.14
C PHE A 37 -4.55 -3.87 -6.42
N TRP A 38 -5.29 -4.69 -7.16
CA TRP A 38 -6.15 -5.71 -6.57
C TRP A 38 -5.38 -6.83 -5.88
N TYR A 39 -4.25 -7.25 -6.46
CA TYR A 39 -3.30 -8.17 -5.80
C TYR A 39 -2.83 -7.62 -4.45
N LEU A 40 -2.39 -6.35 -4.43
CA LEU A 40 -2.00 -5.66 -3.19
C LEU A 40 -3.16 -5.56 -2.19
N GLY A 41 -4.34 -5.17 -2.67
CA GLY A 41 -5.54 -5.04 -1.84
C GLY A 41 -5.91 -6.37 -1.18
N LEU A 42 -5.83 -7.48 -1.90
CA LEU A 42 -6.12 -8.82 -1.38
C LEU A 42 -5.10 -9.22 -0.30
N ILE A 43 -3.80 -8.98 -0.54
CA ILE A 43 -2.76 -9.25 0.45
C ILE A 43 -3.02 -8.44 1.72
N VAL A 44 -3.21 -7.13 1.61
CA VAL A 44 -3.46 -6.27 2.77
C VAL A 44 -4.74 -6.68 3.50
N ALA A 45 -5.82 -6.97 2.78
CA ALA A 45 -7.07 -7.45 3.37
C ALA A 45 -6.86 -8.76 4.15
N SER A 46 -6.10 -9.72 3.60
CA SER A 46 -5.79 -10.97 4.30
C SER A 46 -5.00 -10.73 5.60
N TYR A 47 -4.05 -9.79 5.59
CA TYR A 47 -3.30 -9.40 6.79
C TYR A 47 -4.19 -8.70 7.82
N VAL A 48 -5.09 -7.81 7.39
CA VAL A 48 -6.04 -7.15 8.28
C VAL A 48 -6.92 -8.17 8.99
N VAL A 49 -7.49 -9.12 8.24
CA VAL A 49 -8.31 -10.20 8.81
C VAL A 49 -7.50 -11.02 9.81
N ALA A 50 -6.28 -11.43 9.46
CA ALA A 50 -5.42 -12.21 10.34
C ALA A 50 -5.06 -11.46 11.64
N LEU A 51 -4.73 -10.17 11.54
CA LEU A 51 -4.34 -9.34 12.69
C LEU A 51 -5.51 -8.99 13.60
N LEU A 52 -6.71 -8.82 13.06
CA LEU A 52 -7.89 -8.46 13.85
C LEU A 52 -8.57 -9.67 14.47
N LEU A 53 -8.62 -10.81 13.78
CA LEU A 53 -9.34 -12.01 14.23
C LEU A 53 -8.46 -13.02 14.96
N ALA A 54 -7.15 -13.05 14.68
CA ALA A 54 -6.23 -14.02 15.27
C ALA A 54 -4.89 -13.40 15.74
N PRO A 55 -4.88 -12.24 16.45
CA PRO A 55 -3.64 -11.62 16.92
C PRO A 55 -2.85 -12.54 17.86
N GLN A 56 -3.53 -13.30 18.72
CA GLN A 56 -2.90 -14.20 19.68
C GLN A 56 -2.19 -15.37 19.01
N VAL A 57 -2.75 -15.92 17.93
CA VAL A 57 -2.10 -17.00 17.15
C VAL A 57 -0.82 -16.48 16.52
N LEU A 58 -0.86 -15.28 15.93
CA LEU A 58 0.31 -14.65 15.33
C LEU A 58 1.39 -14.31 16.37
N ALA A 59 1.00 -13.80 17.54
CA ALA A 59 1.93 -13.48 18.62
C ALA A 59 2.67 -14.74 19.12
N ASN A 60 1.96 -15.84 19.34
CA ASN A 60 2.56 -17.12 19.72
C ASN A 60 3.48 -17.71 18.63
N HIS A 61 3.21 -17.42 17.36
CA HIS A 61 4.14 -17.80 16.30
C HIS A 61 5.40 -16.95 16.28
N LEU A 62 5.37 -15.72 16.80
CA LEU A 62 6.47 -14.77 16.75
C LEU A 62 7.41 -14.87 17.94
N SER A 63 6.89 -15.10 19.15
CA SER A 63 7.68 -15.24 20.38
C SER A 63 7.21 -16.40 21.23
N THR A 64 8.14 -17.01 21.97
CA THR A 64 7.84 -18.03 22.99
C THR A 64 7.76 -17.46 24.40
N ASP A 65 8.18 -16.20 24.63
CA ASP A 65 8.13 -15.57 25.95
C ASP A 65 6.69 -15.07 26.25
N PRO A 66 6.04 -15.53 27.34
CA PRO A 66 4.69 -15.12 27.69
C PRO A 66 4.49 -13.60 27.82
N GLN A 67 5.50 -12.86 28.31
CA GLN A 67 5.38 -11.41 28.47
C GLN A 67 5.46 -10.68 27.12
N GLU A 68 6.34 -11.13 26.24
CA GLU A 68 6.47 -10.59 24.88
C GLU A 68 5.25 -10.92 24.02
N VAL A 69 4.68 -12.12 24.17
CA VAL A 69 3.45 -12.53 23.46
C VAL A 69 2.28 -11.59 23.77
N ILE A 70 2.05 -11.23 25.04
CA ILE A 70 0.96 -10.31 25.42
C ILE A 70 1.19 -8.91 24.83
N ARG A 71 2.45 -8.44 24.81
CA ARG A 71 2.80 -7.16 24.17
C ARG A 71 2.55 -7.20 22.67
N LEU A 72 3.02 -8.26 22.01
CA LEU A 72 2.87 -8.46 20.57
C LEU A 72 1.41 -8.59 20.17
N GLU A 73 0.59 -9.34 20.92
CA GLU A 73 -0.84 -9.49 20.65
C GLU A 73 -1.55 -8.12 20.56
N ARG A 74 -1.39 -7.29 21.59
CA ARG A 74 -2.01 -5.95 21.63
C ARG A 74 -1.50 -5.04 20.52
N PHE A 75 -0.20 -5.11 20.25
CA PHE A 75 0.45 -4.35 19.19
C PHE A 75 -0.05 -4.76 17.80
N LEU A 76 -0.15 -6.06 17.53
CA LEU A 76 -0.64 -6.63 16.28
C LEU A 76 -2.12 -6.29 16.04
N TYR A 77 -2.95 -6.34 17.09
CA TYR A 77 -4.35 -5.95 17.01
C TYR A 77 -4.53 -4.47 16.66
N PHE A 78 -3.78 -3.57 17.33
CA PHE A 78 -3.79 -2.15 17.00
C PHE A 78 -3.31 -1.89 15.55
N ARG A 79 -2.27 -2.60 15.12
CA ARG A 79 -1.79 -2.54 13.74
C ARG A 79 -2.85 -3.01 12.73
N GLY A 80 -3.64 -4.03 13.06
CA GLY A 80 -4.74 -4.48 12.22
C GLY A 80 -5.73 -3.36 11.89
N TRP A 81 -6.10 -2.55 12.90
CA TRP A 81 -6.96 -1.38 12.72
C TRP A 81 -6.30 -0.29 11.87
N PHE A 82 -5.01 -0.02 12.08
CA PHE A 82 -4.26 0.92 11.25
C PHE A 82 -4.24 0.48 9.78
N LEU A 83 -3.96 -0.80 9.50
CA LEU A 83 -3.96 -1.35 8.15
C LEU A 83 -5.36 -1.34 7.52
N PHE A 84 -6.42 -1.53 8.31
CA PHE A 84 -7.80 -1.42 7.83
C PHE A 84 -8.11 0.00 7.32
N ILE A 85 -7.69 1.03 8.05
CA ILE A 85 -7.84 2.43 7.63
C ILE A 85 -7.02 2.71 6.36
N VAL A 86 -5.77 2.26 6.32
CA VAL A 86 -4.89 2.38 5.14
C VAL A 86 -5.50 1.71 3.92
N LEU A 87 -6.09 0.52 4.08
CA LEU A 87 -6.79 -0.19 3.00
C LEU A 87 -7.98 0.62 2.47
N GLY A 88 -8.81 1.17 3.37
CA GLY A 88 -9.95 2.02 2.99
C GLY A 88 -9.52 3.29 2.25
N LEU A 89 -8.51 3.99 2.76
CA LEU A 89 -7.94 5.18 2.12
C LEU A 89 -7.32 4.85 0.75
N GLY A 90 -6.63 3.71 0.64
CA GLY A 90 -6.06 3.23 -0.62
C GLY A 90 -7.12 2.93 -1.67
N LEU A 91 -8.18 2.21 -1.29
CA LEU A 91 -9.33 1.93 -2.15
C LEU A 91 -10.00 3.21 -2.62
N TYR A 92 -10.28 4.14 -1.70
CA TYR A 92 -10.91 5.40 -2.03
C TYR A 92 -10.05 6.24 -2.98
N SER A 93 -8.76 6.43 -2.64
CA SER A 93 -7.81 7.19 -3.43
C SER A 93 -7.61 6.62 -4.83
N TYR A 94 -7.57 5.29 -4.95
CA TYR A 94 -7.39 4.62 -6.23
C TYR A 94 -8.65 4.71 -7.10
N LEU A 95 -9.82 4.35 -6.56
CA LEU A 95 -11.07 4.28 -7.31
C LEU A 95 -11.68 5.64 -7.63
N ARG A 96 -11.33 6.70 -6.89
CA ARG A 96 -11.81 8.07 -7.15
C ARG A 96 -10.78 8.97 -7.83
N GLY A 97 -9.53 8.53 -7.99
CA GLY A 97 -8.46 9.41 -8.46
C GLY A 97 -7.98 10.42 -7.42
N TRP A 98 -8.49 10.36 -6.20
CA TRP A 98 -8.26 11.36 -5.16
C TRP A 98 -6.83 11.32 -4.63
N TYR A 99 -6.01 12.31 -5.01
CA TYR A 99 -4.61 12.45 -4.62
C TYR A 99 -3.79 11.15 -4.67
N THR A 100 -4.03 10.30 -5.69
CA THR A 100 -3.44 8.94 -5.77
C THR A 100 -1.92 8.96 -5.61
N ALA A 101 -1.23 9.94 -6.21
CA ALA A 101 0.22 10.05 -6.06
C ALA A 101 0.66 10.27 -4.61
N ILE A 102 0.01 11.20 -3.90
CA ILE A 102 0.37 11.57 -2.53
C ILE A 102 0.07 10.40 -1.61
N VAL A 103 -1.12 9.81 -1.72
CA VAL A 103 -1.56 8.71 -0.85
C VAL A 103 -0.64 7.50 -1.00
N PHE A 104 -0.33 7.07 -2.23
CA PHE A 104 0.55 5.93 -2.45
C PHE A 104 2.01 6.23 -2.10
N SER A 105 2.47 7.48 -2.27
CA SER A 105 3.79 7.90 -1.80
C SER A 105 3.88 7.84 -0.28
N ALA A 106 2.85 8.30 0.43
CA ALA A 106 2.76 8.19 1.88
C ALA A 106 2.74 6.72 2.32
N PHE A 107 2.00 5.85 1.62
CA PHE A 107 1.98 4.41 1.91
C PHE A 107 3.34 3.75 1.68
N LEU A 108 4.09 4.17 0.67
CA LEU A 108 5.45 3.68 0.44
C LEU A 108 6.35 4.03 1.63
N VAL A 109 6.35 5.29 2.05
CA VAL A 109 7.15 5.76 3.19
C VAL A 109 6.76 5.03 4.48
N LEU A 110 5.45 5.00 4.79
CA LEU A 110 4.93 4.29 5.96
C LEU A 110 5.27 2.80 5.91
N GLY A 111 5.17 2.17 4.74
CA GLY A 111 5.49 0.77 4.55
C GLY A 111 6.96 0.43 4.79
N VAL A 112 7.88 1.27 4.30
CA VAL A 112 9.33 1.13 4.53
C VAL A 112 9.67 1.33 6.00
N VAL A 113 9.17 2.40 6.63
CA VAL A 113 9.39 2.65 8.06
C VAL A 113 8.83 1.50 8.91
N ASN A 114 7.64 1.01 8.59
CA ASN A 114 7.03 -0.11 9.29
C ASN A 114 7.80 -1.43 9.09
N LEU A 115 8.38 -1.66 7.91
CA LEU A 115 9.26 -2.81 7.68
C LEU A 115 10.53 -2.71 8.54
N MET A 116 11.17 -1.54 8.60
CA MET A 116 12.36 -1.34 9.43
C MET A 116 12.04 -1.53 10.92
N PHE A 117 10.95 -0.92 11.39
CA PHE A 117 10.51 -1.06 12.78
C PHE A 117 10.27 -2.54 13.14
N ASP A 118 9.60 -3.29 12.25
CA ASP A 118 9.32 -4.70 12.48
C ASP A 118 10.55 -5.58 12.56
N LEU A 119 11.57 -5.27 11.76
CA LEU A 119 12.82 -6.02 11.77
C LEU A 119 13.48 -6.01 13.16
N PHE A 120 13.38 -4.89 13.88
CA PHE A 120 14.02 -4.73 15.18
C PHE A 120 13.11 -5.02 16.38
N THR A 121 11.79 -4.87 16.23
CA THR A 121 10.86 -4.93 17.37
C THR A 121 9.93 -6.14 17.37
N VAL A 122 9.63 -6.71 16.20
CA VAL A 122 8.66 -7.81 16.05
C VAL A 122 9.33 -9.09 15.61
N TYR A 123 10.38 -9.01 14.79
CA TYR A 123 11.06 -10.17 14.22
C TYR A 123 12.43 -10.57 14.81
N PRO A 124 12.97 -10.01 15.91
CA PRO A 124 14.33 -10.36 16.34
C PRO A 124 14.52 -11.86 16.60
N GLU A 125 13.54 -12.52 17.23
CA GLU A 125 13.60 -13.98 17.47
C GLU A 125 13.57 -14.80 16.17
N LYS A 126 12.83 -14.34 15.15
CA LYS A 126 12.75 -14.99 13.83
C LYS A 126 13.92 -14.69 12.93
N LEU A 127 14.61 -13.57 13.13
CA LEU A 127 15.87 -13.29 12.45
C LEU A 127 17.01 -14.14 13.02
N ALA A 128 16.99 -14.42 14.32
CA ALA A 128 17.93 -15.36 14.93
C ALA A 128 17.70 -16.80 14.47
N ASN A 129 16.44 -17.19 14.25
CA ASN A 129 16.05 -18.53 13.79
C ASN A 129 15.06 -18.46 12.62
N PRO A 130 15.54 -18.27 11.38
CA PRO A 130 14.68 -18.08 10.21
C PRO A 130 13.90 -19.35 9.90
N THR A 131 12.57 -19.22 9.83
CA THR A 131 11.68 -20.30 9.39
C THR A 131 11.29 -20.10 7.92
N PRO A 132 11.07 -21.18 7.14
CA PRO A 132 10.68 -21.05 5.73
C PRO A 132 9.42 -20.19 5.52
N LEU A 133 8.42 -20.34 6.39
CA LEU A 133 7.21 -19.54 6.35
C LEU A 133 7.51 -18.05 6.56
N PHE A 134 8.36 -17.71 7.53
CA PHE A 134 8.78 -16.32 7.78
C PHE A 134 9.47 -15.73 6.55
N THR A 135 10.38 -16.48 5.91
CA THR A 135 11.06 -16.04 4.68
C THR A 135 10.07 -15.74 3.55
N VAL A 136 9.09 -16.62 3.33
CA VAL A 136 8.04 -16.41 2.30
C VAL A 136 7.23 -15.15 2.61
N LEU A 137 6.80 -14.94 3.86
CA LEU A 137 6.05 -13.74 4.26
C LEU A 137 6.88 -12.46 4.09
N MET A 138 8.18 -12.51 4.38
CA MET A 138 9.09 -11.38 4.16
C MET A 138 9.26 -11.05 2.67
N VAL A 139 9.45 -12.06 1.82
CA VAL A 139 9.50 -11.87 0.36
C VAL A 139 8.19 -11.29 -0.15
N LEU A 140 7.05 -11.82 0.29
CA LEU A 140 5.73 -11.30 -0.08
C LEU A 140 5.59 -9.81 0.29
N ARG A 141 6.07 -9.43 1.46
CA ARG A 141 6.06 -8.05 1.94
C ARG A 141 6.97 -7.13 1.11
N LEU A 142 8.15 -7.59 0.72
CA LEU A 142 9.04 -6.84 -0.18
C LEU A 142 8.41 -6.67 -1.57
N LEU A 143 7.77 -7.71 -2.11
CA LEU A 143 7.03 -7.63 -3.37
C LEU A 143 5.84 -6.67 -3.29
N ALA A 144 5.16 -6.62 -2.14
CA ALA A 144 4.09 -5.65 -1.90
C ALA A 144 4.64 -4.22 -1.90
N LEU A 145 5.72 -3.94 -1.18
CA LEU A 145 6.38 -2.61 -1.20
C LEU A 145 6.87 -2.23 -2.59
N TRP A 146 7.44 -3.18 -3.32
CA TRP A 146 7.86 -2.99 -4.71
C TRP A 146 6.67 -2.63 -5.61
N SER A 147 5.53 -3.30 -5.43
CA SER A 147 4.31 -3.01 -6.20
C SER A 147 3.75 -1.62 -5.88
N VAL A 148 3.81 -1.17 -4.62
CA VAL A 148 3.46 0.21 -4.23
C VAL A 148 4.43 1.20 -4.88
N TYR A 149 5.73 0.93 -4.83
CA TYR A 149 6.75 1.76 -5.49
C TYR A 149 6.51 1.88 -7.00
N LEU A 150 6.22 0.78 -7.69
CA LEU A 150 5.87 0.82 -9.11
C LEU A 150 4.61 1.63 -9.38
N THR A 151 3.61 1.55 -8.48
CA THR A 151 2.40 2.36 -8.60
C THR A 151 2.72 3.84 -8.49
N VAL A 152 3.54 4.24 -7.51
CA VAL A 152 4.01 5.64 -7.33
C VAL A 152 4.80 6.11 -8.56
N ARG A 153 5.75 5.29 -9.04
CA ARG A 153 6.58 5.62 -10.20
C ARG A 153 5.75 5.78 -11.47
N ASN A 154 4.69 5.00 -11.63
CA ASN A 154 3.83 5.00 -12.82
C ASN A 154 2.52 5.76 -12.60
N VAL A 155 2.45 6.64 -11.59
CA VAL A 155 1.25 7.47 -11.29
C VAL A 155 0.79 8.26 -12.51
N SER A 156 1.73 8.84 -13.26
CA SER A 156 1.44 9.64 -14.45
C SER A 156 0.83 8.82 -15.60
N ARG A 157 0.96 7.49 -15.53
CA ARG A 157 0.51 6.52 -16.53
C ARG A 157 -0.69 5.70 -16.06
N LEU A 158 -1.35 6.10 -14.97
CA LEU A 158 -2.52 5.41 -14.45
C LEU A 158 -3.67 5.44 -15.48
N PRO A 159 -4.44 4.34 -15.61
CA PRO A 159 -5.63 4.36 -16.44
C PRO A 159 -6.69 5.34 -15.89
N ASP A 160 -7.58 5.77 -16.78
CA ASP A 160 -8.71 6.62 -16.40
C ASP A 160 -9.53 5.94 -15.28
N VAL A 161 -10.15 6.76 -14.44
CA VAL A 161 -10.84 6.33 -13.21
C VAL A 161 -11.88 5.25 -13.50
N LYS A 162 -12.55 5.32 -14.65
CA LYS A 162 -13.56 4.34 -15.11
C LYS A 162 -12.97 2.96 -15.34
N ASP A 163 -11.72 2.90 -15.73
CA ASP A 163 -11.01 1.70 -16.14
C ASP A 163 -10.21 1.08 -14.97
N ARG A 164 -9.93 1.82 -13.90
CA ARG A 164 -9.17 1.33 -12.73
C ARG A 164 -9.72 0.06 -12.05
N ALA A 165 -11.01 -0.21 -12.16
CA ALA A 165 -11.61 -1.44 -11.62
C ALA A 165 -11.45 -2.66 -12.55
N ASN A 166 -11.07 -2.47 -13.81
CA ASN A 166 -11.06 -3.53 -14.82
C ASN A 166 -9.75 -4.34 -14.78
N ILE A 167 -9.81 -5.51 -14.15
CA ILE A 167 -8.67 -6.43 -14.02
C ILE A 167 -8.20 -6.97 -15.39
N LEU A 168 -9.06 -6.97 -16.41
CA LEU A 168 -8.78 -7.49 -17.75
C LEU A 168 -8.25 -6.43 -18.72
N LEU A 169 -7.94 -5.21 -18.23
CA LEU A 169 -7.29 -4.16 -19.01
C LEU A 169 -6.03 -4.58 -19.78
N PRO A 170 -5.09 -5.38 -19.23
CA PRO A 170 -3.89 -5.75 -19.97
C PRO A 170 -4.18 -6.64 -21.19
N PHE A 171 -5.39 -7.22 -21.28
CA PHE A 171 -5.82 -8.08 -22.38
C PHE A 171 -6.73 -7.36 -23.38
N ARG A 172 -7.00 -6.05 -23.20
CA ARG A 172 -7.78 -5.30 -24.18
C ARG A 172 -6.96 -5.06 -25.46
N PRO A 173 -7.55 -5.22 -26.65
CA PRO A 173 -6.88 -4.91 -27.91
C PRO A 173 -6.44 -3.44 -27.97
N SER A 174 -5.24 -3.20 -28.50
CA SER A 174 -4.60 -1.87 -28.54
C SER A 174 -5.41 -0.79 -29.28
N ASP A 175 -6.36 -1.18 -30.15
CA ASP A 175 -7.19 -0.27 -30.94
C ASP A 175 -8.31 0.43 -30.15
N ARG A 176 -8.46 0.14 -28.85
CA ARG A 176 -9.52 0.71 -27.98
C ARG A 176 -8.99 1.30 -26.66
N LEU A 177 -7.68 1.52 -26.57
CA LEU A 177 -6.99 2.09 -25.40
C LEU A 177 -6.64 3.56 -25.61
#